data_AF-A0A7L0QPX4-F1
#
_entry.id   AF-A0A7L0QPX4-F1
#
_cell.length_a   1.000
_cell.length_b   1.000
_cell.length_c   1.000
_cell.angle_alpha   90.00
_cell.angle_beta   90.00
_cell.angle_gamma   90.00
#
_symmetry.space_group_name_H-M   'P 1'
#
loop_
_entity.id
_entity.type
_entity.pdbx_description
1 polymer ?
#
loop_
_entity_poly.entity_id
_entity_poly.type
_entity_poly.pdbx_seq_one_letter_code
_entity_poly.pdbx_strand_id
1 'polypeptide(L)'
;REDCRDRGSELLMPWDQDELEFLNESLQNPTRHFWIGLSVPVAGTGWTWENGSDLHPEQFQLELGKAPGSCGTLKGNGISPRSCDTTLQWICQKESIEI
;
A
#
# COMPACT_ATOMS: atom_id res chain seq x y z
N ARG A 1 -8.97 -4.07 -4.53
CA ARG A 1 -8.41 -5.44 -4.43
C ARG A 1 -8.90 -6.33 -5.57
N GLU A 2 -10.22 -6.54 -5.69
CA GLU A 2 -10.81 -7.38 -6.76
C GLU A 2 -10.42 -6.92 -8.17
N ASP A 3 -10.50 -5.63 -8.47
CA ASP A 3 -10.11 -5.10 -9.80
C ASP A 3 -8.65 -5.44 -10.21
N CYS A 4 -7.70 -5.43 -9.27
CA CYS A 4 -6.34 -5.86 -9.59
C CYS A 4 -6.30 -7.38 -9.87
N ARG A 5 -6.96 -8.18 -9.01
CA ARG A 5 -7.00 -9.64 -9.17
C ARG A 5 -7.61 -10.05 -10.52
N ASP A 6 -8.68 -9.39 -10.93
CA ASP A 6 -9.34 -9.63 -12.23
C ASP A 6 -8.43 -9.32 -13.43
N ARG A 7 -7.42 -8.47 -13.24
CA ARG A 7 -6.38 -8.14 -14.25
C ARG A 7 -5.14 -9.03 -14.15
N GLY A 8 -5.17 -10.05 -13.29
CA GLY A 8 -4.01 -10.90 -13.00
C GLY A 8 -2.87 -10.10 -12.37
N SER A 9 -3.22 -9.16 -11.49
CA SER A 9 -2.30 -8.31 -10.73
C SER A 9 -2.74 -8.22 -9.27
N GLU A 10 -1.92 -7.58 -8.45
CA GLU A 10 -2.18 -7.42 -7.02
C GLU A 10 -2.19 -5.93 -6.66
N LEU A 11 -2.72 -5.57 -5.50
CA LEU A 11 -2.53 -4.20 -5.01
C LEU A 11 -1.03 -3.96 -4.77
N LEU A 12 -0.59 -2.73 -4.99
CA LEU A 12 0.81 -2.34 -4.78
C LEU A 12 1.30 -2.72 -3.38
N MET A 13 2.41 -3.43 -3.29
CA MET A 13 3.11 -3.84 -2.08
C MET A 13 4.58 -3.48 -2.25
N PRO A 14 4.96 -2.23 -1.95
CA PRO A 14 6.34 -1.80 -2.10
C PRO A 14 7.26 -2.62 -1.18
N TRP A 15 8.42 -3.00 -1.70
CA TRP A 15 9.42 -3.81 -1.01
C TRP A 15 10.26 -2.97 -0.03
N ASP A 16 10.53 -1.71 -0.38
CA ASP A 16 11.33 -0.79 0.43
C ASP A 16 10.99 0.70 0.17
N GLN A 17 11.67 1.58 0.90
CA GLN A 17 11.51 3.04 0.78
C GLN A 17 11.97 3.59 -0.57
N ASP A 18 12.93 2.94 -1.23
CA ASP A 18 13.48 3.39 -2.52
C ASP A 18 12.44 3.16 -3.63
N GLU A 19 11.74 2.03 -3.60
CA GLU A 19 10.62 1.77 -4.51
C GLU A 19 9.47 2.76 -4.28
N LEU A 20 9.16 3.09 -3.02
CA LEU A 20 8.17 4.13 -2.71
C LEU A 20 8.56 5.49 -3.31
N GLU A 21 9.83 5.87 -3.20
CA GLU A 21 10.34 7.13 -3.76
C GLU A 21 10.25 7.11 -5.29
N PHE A 22 10.68 6.02 -5.92
CA PHE A 22 10.54 5.82 -7.37
C PHE A 22 9.08 5.91 -7.84
N LEU A 23 8.15 5.30 -7.12
CA LEU A 23 6.72 5.37 -7.43
C LEU A 23 6.18 6.79 -7.26
N ASN A 24 6.59 7.48 -6.20
CA ASN A 24 6.20 8.86 -5.97
C ASN A 24 6.68 9.79 -7.10
N GLU A 25 7.92 9.64 -7.55
CA GLU A 25 8.46 10.38 -8.71
C GLU A 25 7.73 10.01 -10.01
N SER A 26 7.52 8.71 -10.26
CA SER A 26 6.83 8.20 -11.45
C SER A 26 5.37 8.68 -11.55
N LEU A 27 4.70 8.84 -10.41
CA LEU A 27 3.37 9.39 -10.30
C LEU A 27 3.34 10.93 -10.28
N GLN A 28 4.49 11.59 -10.49
CA GLN A 28 4.67 13.04 -10.50
C GLN A 28 4.29 13.72 -9.18
N ASN A 29 4.79 13.18 -8.07
CA ASN A 29 4.60 13.71 -6.71
C ASN A 29 3.12 13.97 -6.37
N PRO A 30 2.27 12.93 -6.42
CA PRO A 30 0.85 13.11 -6.22
C PRO A 30 0.54 13.59 -4.79
N THR A 31 -0.33 14.60 -4.69
CA THR A 31 -0.81 15.12 -3.39
C THR A 31 -1.97 14.32 -2.79
N ARG A 32 -2.55 13.40 -3.58
CA ARG A 32 -3.70 12.56 -3.25
C ARG A 32 -3.26 11.20 -2.70
N HIS A 33 -4.21 10.49 -2.10
CA HIS A 33 -3.98 9.17 -1.50
C HIS A 33 -4.38 8.07 -2.48
N PHE A 34 -3.59 6.99 -2.51
CA PHE A 34 -3.90 5.79 -3.27
C PHE A 34 -3.94 4.57 -2.37
N TRP A 35 -4.91 3.69 -2.59
CA TRP A 35 -4.94 2.40 -1.94
C TRP A 35 -3.76 1.53 -2.39
N ILE A 36 -3.11 0.93 -1.41
CA ILE A 36 -2.05 -0.08 -1.56
C ILE A 36 -2.47 -1.36 -0.83
N GLY A 37 -1.71 -2.43 -1.00
CA GLY A 37 -1.98 -3.75 -0.46
C GLY A 37 -1.72 -3.90 1.03
N LEU A 38 -1.91 -2.85 1.83
CA LEU A 38 -1.60 -2.83 3.25
C LEU A 38 -2.88 -2.68 4.08
N SER A 39 -3.05 -3.48 5.13
CA SER A 39 -4.21 -3.38 6.03
C SER A 39 -3.91 -3.84 7.44
N VAL A 40 -4.76 -3.44 8.40
CA VAL A 40 -4.82 -4.00 9.75
C VAL A 40 -6.06 -4.90 9.82
N PRO A 41 -5.93 -6.21 9.56
CA PRO A 41 -7.08 -7.09 9.34
C PRO A 41 -7.93 -7.30 10.60
N VAL A 42 -7.32 -7.35 11.80
CA VAL A 42 -8.04 -7.54 13.06
C VAL A 42 -7.52 -6.59 14.15
N ALA A 43 -8.34 -6.36 15.17
CA ALA A 43 -7.92 -5.56 16.32
C ALA A 43 -6.78 -6.26 17.07
N GLY A 44 -5.72 -5.50 17.36
CA GLY A 44 -4.54 -6.02 18.06
C GLY A 44 -3.47 -6.67 17.16
N THR A 45 -3.68 -6.77 15.84
CA THR A 45 -2.61 -7.16 14.90
C THR A 45 -1.82 -5.97 14.38
N GLY A 46 -0.64 -6.27 13.82
CA GLY A 46 0.16 -5.32 13.07
C GLY A 46 -0.42 -5.01 11.69
N TRP A 47 0.35 -4.23 10.94
CA TRP A 47 0.12 -4.00 9.53
C TRP A 47 0.57 -5.22 8.74
N THR A 48 -0.27 -5.68 7.82
CA THR A 48 -0.05 -6.89 7.02
C THR A 48 -0.32 -6.58 5.55
N TRP A 49 0.55 -7.09 4.69
CA TRP A 49 0.45 -7.02 3.24
C TRP A 49 -0.56 -8.04 2.68
N GLU A 50 -1.00 -7.86 1.42
CA GLU A 50 -1.96 -8.77 0.76
C GLU A 50 -1.47 -10.22 0.68
N ASN A 51 -0.16 -10.41 0.54
CA ASN A 51 0.48 -11.73 0.49
C ASN A 51 0.61 -12.39 1.88
N GLY A 52 0.20 -11.70 2.96
CA GLY A 52 0.27 -12.18 4.33
C GLY A 52 1.58 -11.89 5.05
N SER A 53 2.56 -11.23 4.43
CA SER A 53 3.77 -10.79 5.12
C SER A 53 3.49 -9.60 6.04
N ASP A 54 4.23 -9.53 7.14
CA ASP A 54 4.17 -8.41 8.05
C ASP A 54 4.92 -7.20 7.49
N LEU A 55 4.42 -6.00 7.79
CA LEU A 55 5.14 -4.77 7.52
C LEU A 55 6.29 -4.62 8.52
N HIS A 56 7.51 -4.41 8.01
CA HIS A 56 8.65 -4.00 8.83
C HIS A 56 8.66 -2.47 8.97
N PRO A 57 8.33 -1.91 10.16
CA PRO A 57 8.15 -0.46 10.31
C PRO A 57 9.42 0.34 10.04
N GLU A 58 10.59 -0.29 10.20
CA GLU A 58 11.89 0.34 9.97
C GLU A 58 12.20 0.58 8.49
N GLN A 59 11.50 -0.13 7.59
CA GLN A 59 11.69 -0.01 6.14
C GLN A 59 10.91 1.16 5.52
N PHE A 60 9.97 1.76 6.26
CA PHE A 60 9.03 2.72 5.69
C PHE A 60 8.81 3.91 6.62
N GLN A 61 8.66 5.10 6.04
CA GLN A 61 8.16 6.25 6.79
C GLN A 61 6.65 6.10 7.00
N LEU A 62 6.30 5.70 8.22
CA LEU A 62 4.93 5.41 8.62
C LEU A 62 4.36 6.53 9.48
N GLU A 63 3.42 7.28 8.91
CA GLU A 63 2.59 8.24 9.64
C GLU A 63 1.41 7.50 10.32
N LEU A 64 1.70 6.39 11.04
CA LEU A 64 0.67 5.41 11.40
C LEU A 64 0.35 5.41 12.90
N GLY A 65 -0.93 5.68 13.21
CA GLY A 65 -1.62 5.06 14.34
C GLY A 65 -2.12 3.66 13.94
N LYS A 66 -1.98 2.67 14.84
CA LYS A 66 -2.48 1.30 14.63
C LYS A 66 -3.96 1.19 15.01
N ALA A 67 -4.85 1.77 14.18
CA ALA A 67 -6.29 1.60 14.38
C ALA A 67 -6.77 0.30 13.68
N PRO A 68 -7.48 -0.60 14.38
CA PRO A 68 -8.09 -1.78 13.77
C PRO A 68 -8.97 -1.43 12.58
N GLY A 69 -8.98 -2.26 11.53
CA GLY A 69 -9.81 -2.01 10.35
C GLY A 69 -9.35 -0.84 9.49
N SER A 70 -8.09 -0.39 9.67
CA SER A 70 -7.48 0.60 8.79
C SER A 70 -6.86 -0.06 7.57
N CYS A 71 -6.97 0.61 6.44
CA CYS A 71 -6.27 0.29 5.21
C CYS A 71 -5.16 1.32 4.99
N GLY A 72 -4.04 0.87 4.43
CA GLY A 72 -2.88 1.71 4.14
C GLY A 72 -3.04 2.42 2.80
N THR A 73 -2.61 3.67 2.77
CA THR A 73 -2.59 4.49 1.56
C THR A 73 -1.21 5.07 1.32
N LEU A 74 -0.82 5.16 0.05
CA LEU A 74 0.35 5.91 -0.39
C LEU A 74 -0.01 7.39 -0.57
N LYS A 75 0.81 8.28 -0.01
CA LYS A 75 0.75 9.74 -0.25
C LYS A 75 2.16 10.32 -0.19
N GLY A 76 2.61 10.91 -1.30
CA GLY A 76 4.01 11.31 -1.41
C GLY A 76 4.93 10.08 -1.29
N ASN A 77 5.98 10.20 -0.51
CA ASN A 77 6.93 9.12 -0.18
C ASN A 77 6.57 8.33 1.09
N GLY A 78 5.37 8.52 1.65
CA GLY A 78 4.98 7.93 2.92
C GLY A 78 3.69 7.10 2.85
N ILE A 79 3.52 6.24 3.86
CA ILE A 79 2.31 5.44 4.04
C ILE A 79 1.48 6.02 5.18
N SER A 80 0.17 6.21 4.93
CA SER A 80 -0.78 6.78 5.87
C SER A 80 -2.02 5.89 6.06
N PRO A 81 -2.63 5.85 7.26
CA PRO A 81 -3.81 5.04 7.51
C PRO A 81 -5.09 5.75 7.06
N ARG A 82 -6.04 5.01 6.51
CA ARG A 82 -7.39 5.47 6.20
C ARG A 82 -8.43 4.41 6.55
N SER A 83 -9.68 4.85 6.75
CA SER A 83 -10.81 3.93 6.83
C SER A 83 -10.97 3.21 5.49
N CYS A 84 -11.01 1.87 5.51
CA CYS A 84 -11.16 1.05 4.31
C CYS A 84 -12.43 1.37 3.49
N ASP A 85 -13.43 2.00 4.11
CA ASP A 85 -14.69 2.41 3.45
C ASP A 85 -14.55 3.67 2.59
N THR A 86 -13.36 4.29 2.56
CA THR A 86 -13.12 5.52 1.79
C THR A 86 -12.98 5.23 0.30
N THR A 87 -13.69 5.97 -0.54
CA THR A 87 -13.53 5.89 -1.99
C THR A 87 -12.26 6.62 -2.44
N LEU A 88 -11.22 5.86 -2.78
CA LEU A 88 -9.96 6.34 -3.36
C LEU A 88 -9.60 5.51 -4.59
N GLN A 89 -8.71 6.04 -5.43
CA GLN A 89 -8.07 5.25 -6.48
C GLN A 89 -7.03 4.30 -5.88
N TRP A 90 -6.70 3.24 -6.61
CA TRP A 90 -5.75 2.22 -6.20
C TRP A 90 -4.67 2.03 -7.26
N ILE A 91 -3.53 1.49 -6.84
CA ILE A 91 -2.42 1.12 -7.72
C ILE A 91 -2.32 -0.40 -7.72
N CYS A 92 -2.28 -0.99 -8.90
CA CYS A 92 -2.02 -2.42 -9.05
C CYS A 92 -0.56 -2.64 -9.48
N GLN A 93 0.09 -3.67 -8.94
CA GLN A 93 1.40 -4.14 -9.35
C GLN A 93 1.31 -5.54 -9.97
N LYS A 94 2.20 -5.81 -10.91
CA LYS A 94 2.33 -7.13 -11.54
C LYS A 94 3.80 -7.40 -11.80
N GLU A 95 4.23 -8.63 -11.60
CA GLU A 95 5.58 -9.05 -11.96
C GLU A 95 5.81 -8.88 -13.46
N SER A 96 6.94 -8.29 -13.81
CA SER A 96 7.41 -8.26 -15.20
C SER A 96 7.91 -9.64 -15.57
N ILE A 97 7.45 -10.17 -16.70
CA ILE A 97 8.03 -11.37 -17.29
C ILE A 97 9.23 -10.89 -18.11
N GLU A 98 10.45 -11.24 -17.69
CA GLU A 98 11.61 -11.18 -18.58
C GLU A 98 11.41 -12.20 -19.70
N ILE A 99 11.43 -11.74 -20.95
CA ILE A 99 11.25 -12.55 -22.16
C ILE A 99 12.62 -12.84 -22.77
#